data_AF-A0A7V2HG72-F1
#
_entry.id   AF-A0A7V2HG72-F1
#
_cell.length_a   1.000
_cell.length_b   1.000
_cell.length_c   1.000
_cell.angle_alpha   90.00
_cell.angle_beta   90.00
_cell.angle_gamma   90.00
#
_symmetry.space_group_name_H-M   'P 1'
#
loop_
_entity.id
_entity.type
_entity.pdbx_description
1 polymer ?
#
loop_
_entity_poly.entity_id
_entity_poly.type
_entity_poly.pdbx_seq_one_letter_code
_entity_poly.pdbx_strand_id
1 'polypeptide(L)'
;MSNRSVSYREPPLLLANDGKARFTRIDGGPVFRGAYLGRGMATGDIDNDGAVDAAFVSLNEAPVLLRNEAAAGRRWVGVKLKGATSNRDGIGARMRMTVGVRTLTRWVTGGGSFLASNDRRVVFGLGGEGTPAALEIRWPSGRVQRVEGLVPGRYHEVAEPGE
;
A
#
# COMPACT_ATOMS: atom_id res chain seq x y z
N MET A 1 36.49 -14.23 -13.94
CA MET A 1 36.28 -13.77 -12.56
C MET A 1 34.80 -13.95 -12.23
N SER A 2 34.44 -14.92 -11.39
CA SER A 2 33.05 -15.07 -10.92
C SER A 2 32.78 -13.96 -9.90
N ASN A 3 31.84 -13.07 -10.20
CA ASN A 3 31.39 -12.06 -9.27
C ASN A 3 30.64 -12.77 -8.13
N ARG A 4 31.33 -13.05 -7.02
CA ARG A 4 30.80 -13.76 -5.84
C ARG A 4 29.68 -13.01 -5.10
N SER A 5 29.23 -11.87 -5.60
CA SER A 5 28.22 -11.02 -4.96
C SER A 5 26.78 -11.30 -5.40
N VAL A 6 26.55 -12.13 -6.43
CA VAL A 6 25.20 -12.45 -6.92
C VAL A 6 24.98 -13.96 -6.83
N SER A 7 23.99 -14.36 -6.05
CA SER A 7 23.55 -15.75 -5.94
C SER A 7 22.26 -15.95 -6.73
N TYR A 8 22.04 -17.15 -7.26
CA TYR A 8 20.82 -17.46 -8.02
C TYR A 8 19.54 -17.24 -7.19
N ARG A 9 19.60 -17.57 -5.90
CA ARG A 9 18.59 -17.27 -4.88
C ARG A 9 19.06 -16.14 -4.00
N GLU A 10 18.20 -15.18 -3.68
CA GLU A 10 18.56 -14.01 -2.88
C GLU A 10 17.52 -13.76 -1.78
N PRO A 11 17.93 -13.16 -0.66
CA PRO A 11 16.97 -12.77 0.37
C PRO A 11 16.13 -11.58 -0.09
N PRO A 12 14.82 -11.57 0.21
CA PRO A 12 14.01 -10.39 -0.03
C PRO A 12 14.52 -9.22 0.83
N LEU A 13 14.29 -8.01 0.35
CA LEU A 13 14.72 -6.78 1.00
C LEU A 13 13.52 -6.04 1.59
N LEU A 14 13.59 -5.71 2.88
CA LEU A 14 12.73 -4.72 3.51
C LEU A 14 13.57 -3.49 3.82
N LEU A 15 13.21 -2.37 3.21
CA LEU A 15 13.96 -1.11 3.32
C LEU A 15 13.09 -0.03 3.97
N ALA A 16 13.55 0.52 5.09
CA ALA A 16 12.91 1.68 5.72
C ALA A 16 13.41 2.97 5.06
N ASN A 17 12.48 3.81 4.59
CA ASN A 17 12.75 5.17 4.11
C ASN A 17 12.69 6.15 5.29
N ASP A 18 13.74 6.95 5.49
CA ASP A 18 13.81 7.95 6.56
C ASP A 18 13.10 9.29 6.23
N GLY A 19 12.46 9.38 5.07
CA GLY A 19 11.78 10.58 4.57
C GLY A 19 12.72 11.56 3.87
N LYS A 20 14.03 11.30 3.84
CA LYS A 20 15.07 12.10 3.15
C LYS A 20 15.66 11.34 1.96
N ALA A 21 14.88 10.42 1.39
CA ALA A 21 15.27 9.55 0.29
C ALA A 21 16.45 8.61 0.59
N ARG A 22 16.75 8.36 1.89
CA ARG A 22 17.70 7.34 2.30
C ARG A 22 16.95 6.10 2.78
N PHE A 23 17.43 4.95 2.32
CA PHE A 23 16.84 3.65 2.59
C PHE A 23 17.82 2.78 3.39
N THR A 24 17.33 2.20 4.48
CA THR A 24 18.12 1.29 5.32
C THR A 24 17.44 -0.07 5.39
N ARG A 25 18.20 -1.15 5.18
CA ARG A 25 17.68 -2.49 5.36
C ARG A 25 17.28 -2.69 6.82
N ILE A 26 16.05 -3.14 7.03
CA ILE A 26 15.55 -3.53 8.34
C ILE A 26 15.23 -5.01 8.34
N ASP A 27 15.25 -5.62 9.54
CA ASP A 27 14.86 -7.00 9.71
C ASP A 27 13.33 -7.11 9.76
N GLY A 28 12.75 -7.84 8.82
CA GLY A 28 11.32 -8.15 8.76
C GLY A 28 10.98 -9.56 9.27
N GLY A 29 11.93 -10.25 9.89
CA GLY A 29 11.76 -11.60 10.42
C GLY A 29 12.39 -12.69 9.55
N PRO A 30 12.14 -13.98 9.87
CA PRO A 30 12.86 -15.12 9.31
C PRO A 30 12.86 -15.20 7.77
N VAL A 31 11.76 -14.81 7.11
CA VAL A 31 11.66 -14.81 5.64
C VAL A 31 12.71 -13.90 5.01
N PHE A 32 13.03 -12.76 5.62
CA PHE A 32 14.02 -11.81 5.09
C PHE A 32 15.48 -12.26 5.28
N ARG A 33 15.69 -13.41 5.93
CA ARG A 33 16.99 -14.10 6.05
C ARG A 33 17.09 -15.35 5.19
N GLY A 34 15.98 -15.85 4.65
CA GLY A 34 15.95 -16.96 3.70
C GLY A 34 16.33 -16.53 2.28
N ALA A 35 16.55 -17.47 1.37
CA ALA A 35 16.93 -17.20 -0.02
C ALA A 35 15.90 -17.77 -1.01
N TYR A 36 15.37 -16.93 -1.89
CA TYR A 36 14.22 -17.24 -2.75
C TYR A 36 14.51 -16.91 -4.21
N LEU A 37 13.75 -17.52 -5.11
CA LEU A 37 13.67 -17.13 -6.51
C LEU A 37 12.46 -16.22 -6.72
N GLY A 38 12.43 -15.10 -6.01
CA GLY A 38 11.35 -14.12 -6.10
C GLY A 38 11.12 -13.65 -7.53
N ARG A 39 9.85 -13.54 -7.95
CA ARG A 39 9.48 -13.03 -9.28
C ARG A 39 8.47 -11.90 -9.23
N GLY A 40 7.37 -12.11 -8.53
CA GLY A 40 6.28 -11.13 -8.39
C GLY A 40 5.92 -10.93 -6.93
N MET A 41 5.43 -9.74 -6.62
CA MET A 41 4.95 -9.35 -5.30
C MET A 41 3.69 -8.48 -5.43
N ALA A 42 2.68 -8.81 -4.64
CA ALA A 42 1.49 -8.00 -4.44
C ALA A 42 1.43 -7.55 -2.98
N THR A 43 0.84 -6.38 -2.76
CA THR A 43 0.54 -5.85 -1.43
C THR A 43 -0.96 -5.61 -1.29
N GLY A 44 -1.46 -5.75 -0.08
CA GLY A 44 -2.87 -5.60 0.25
C GLY A 44 -3.10 -5.90 1.72
N ASP A 45 -4.23 -5.50 2.25
CA ASP A 45 -4.63 -5.75 3.64
C ASP A 45 -5.63 -6.91 3.62
N ILE A 46 -5.13 -8.12 3.90
CA ILE A 46 -5.83 -9.38 3.58
C ILE A 46 -6.92 -9.69 4.60
N ASP A 47 -6.73 -9.26 5.85
CA ASP A 47 -7.63 -9.50 6.97
C ASP A 47 -8.39 -8.25 7.42
N ASN A 48 -8.20 -7.12 6.73
CA ASN A 48 -8.89 -5.85 6.93
C ASN A 48 -8.60 -5.20 8.28
N ASP A 49 -7.37 -5.32 8.77
CA ASP A 49 -6.94 -4.78 10.05
C ASP A 49 -6.21 -3.42 9.93
N GLY A 50 -5.96 -2.95 8.70
CA GLY A 50 -5.26 -1.71 8.39
C GLY A 50 -3.75 -1.84 8.30
N ALA A 51 -3.20 -3.03 8.49
CA ALA A 51 -1.81 -3.33 8.25
C ALA A 51 -1.66 -3.89 6.82
N VAL A 52 -0.93 -3.15 5.97
CA VAL A 52 -0.70 -3.64 4.61
C VAL A 52 0.27 -4.83 4.66
N ASP A 53 -0.21 -5.97 4.20
CA ASP A 53 0.51 -7.23 4.01
C ASP A 53 1.19 -7.28 2.65
N ALA A 54 2.02 -8.32 2.49
CA ALA A 54 2.66 -8.63 1.21
C ALA A 54 2.55 -10.12 0.91
N ALA A 55 2.36 -10.46 -0.36
CA ALA A 55 2.52 -11.82 -0.87
C ALA A 55 3.50 -11.80 -2.03
N PHE A 56 4.45 -12.73 -2.06
CA PHE A 56 5.34 -12.88 -3.21
C PHE A 56 5.41 -14.32 -3.69
N VAL A 57 5.66 -14.48 -4.99
CA VAL A 57 5.84 -15.79 -5.63
C VAL A 57 7.32 -16.08 -5.80
N SER A 58 7.70 -17.32 -5.50
CA SER A 58 9.03 -17.87 -5.74
C SER A 58 8.93 -18.96 -6.82
N LEU A 59 9.88 -18.97 -7.76
CA LEU A 59 9.84 -19.89 -8.90
C LEU A 59 9.93 -21.35 -8.43
N ASN A 60 8.98 -22.18 -8.88
CA ASN A 60 8.87 -23.62 -8.56
C ASN A 60 8.73 -23.90 -7.05
N GLU A 61 8.21 -22.95 -6.28
CA GLU A 61 8.00 -23.07 -4.85
C GLU A 61 6.60 -22.55 -4.46
N ALA A 62 6.18 -22.85 -3.24
CA ALA A 62 4.97 -22.26 -2.68
C ALA A 62 5.11 -20.71 -2.59
N PRO A 63 4.01 -19.96 -2.81
CA PRO A 63 4.01 -18.54 -2.55
C PRO A 63 4.20 -18.27 -1.06
N VAL A 64 4.76 -17.11 -0.73
CA VAL A 64 4.97 -16.67 0.64
C VAL A 64 4.02 -15.51 0.92
N LEU A 65 3.21 -15.67 1.97
CA LEU A 65 2.39 -14.60 2.54
C LEU A 65 3.08 -14.04 3.78
N LEU A 66 3.20 -12.72 3.84
CA LEU A 66 3.79 -11.95 4.93
C LEU A 66 2.70 -11.08 5.56
N ARG A 67 2.21 -11.51 6.73
CA ARG A 67 1.26 -10.70 7.51
C ARG A 67 2.01 -9.63 8.31
N ASN A 68 1.52 -8.40 8.26
CA ASN A 68 2.20 -7.25 8.86
C ASN A 68 1.73 -6.97 10.30
N GLU A 69 2.43 -7.55 11.28
CA GLU A 69 2.13 -7.32 12.71
C GLU A 69 2.63 -5.96 13.24
N ALA A 70 3.50 -5.27 12.52
CA ALA A 70 4.16 -4.06 13.03
C ALA A 70 3.21 -2.86 13.17
N ALA A 71 2.01 -2.95 12.59
CA ALA A 71 0.98 -1.94 12.65
C ALA A 71 -0.23 -2.33 13.53
N ALA A 72 -0.19 -3.48 14.20
CA ALA A 72 -1.28 -3.94 15.06
C ALA A 72 -1.70 -2.86 16.08
N GLY A 73 -3.01 -2.64 16.19
CA GLY A 73 -3.59 -1.63 17.08
C GLY A 73 -3.38 -0.16 16.67
N ARG A 74 -2.71 0.12 15.55
CA ARG A 74 -2.59 1.49 15.02
C ARG A 74 -3.89 1.90 14.32
N ARG A 75 -4.21 3.19 14.42
CA ARG A 75 -5.40 3.74 13.76
C ARG A 75 -5.13 3.94 12.27
N TRP A 76 -6.14 3.64 11.45
CA TRP A 76 -6.08 3.72 9.99
C TRP A 76 -7.43 4.12 9.40
N VAL A 77 -7.43 4.52 8.12
CA VAL A 77 -8.64 4.62 7.29
C VAL A 77 -8.36 3.95 5.95
N GLY A 78 -9.27 3.10 5.51
CA GLY A 78 -9.24 2.50 4.18
C GLY A 78 -10.17 3.21 3.22
N VAL A 79 -9.75 3.36 1.96
CA VAL A 79 -10.55 3.99 0.91
C VAL A 79 -10.57 3.10 -0.32
N LYS A 80 -11.77 2.79 -0.82
CA LYS A 80 -12.00 2.17 -2.12
C LYS A 80 -12.69 3.17 -3.03
N LEU A 81 -12.12 3.46 -4.18
CA LEU A 81 -12.74 4.36 -5.15
C LEU A 81 -13.63 3.60 -6.12
N LYS A 82 -14.69 4.25 -6.57
CA LYS A 82 -15.56 3.78 -7.64
C LYS A 82 -15.75 4.89 -8.66
N GLY A 83 -15.03 4.80 -9.78
CA GLY A 83 -15.13 5.76 -10.87
C GLY A 83 -16.48 5.71 -11.60
N ALA A 84 -16.86 6.86 -12.15
CA ALA A 84 -18.04 7.05 -12.98
C ALA A 84 -17.63 7.58 -14.37
N THR A 85 -17.05 8.77 -14.44
CA THR A 85 -16.47 9.33 -15.67
C THR A 85 -15.05 8.83 -15.88
N SER A 86 -14.29 8.72 -14.80
CA SER A 86 -13.00 8.03 -14.77
C SER A 86 -13.21 6.52 -14.85
N ASN A 87 -12.13 5.75 -15.09
CA ASN A 87 -12.21 4.29 -15.08
C ASN A 87 -12.80 3.77 -13.74
N ARG A 88 -13.55 2.67 -13.80
CA ARG A 88 -14.37 2.16 -12.68
C ARG A 88 -13.58 1.93 -11.39
N ASP A 89 -12.31 1.60 -11.52
CA ASP A 89 -11.40 1.32 -10.41
C ASP A 89 -10.73 2.56 -9.84
N GLY A 90 -10.93 3.74 -10.45
CA GLY A 90 -10.29 4.98 -10.04
C GLY A 90 -8.77 5.01 -10.28
N ILE A 91 -8.22 4.13 -11.12
CA ILE A 91 -6.79 4.05 -11.42
C ILE A 91 -6.28 5.42 -11.92
N GLY A 92 -5.20 5.90 -11.31
CA GLY A 92 -4.62 7.22 -11.56
C GLY A 92 -5.16 8.33 -10.65
N ALA A 93 -6.21 8.07 -9.86
CA ALA A 93 -6.68 9.04 -8.87
C ALA A 93 -5.62 9.28 -7.79
N ARG A 94 -5.41 10.56 -7.45
CA ARG A 94 -4.52 10.99 -6.36
C ARG A 94 -5.37 11.36 -5.14
N MET A 95 -5.05 10.74 -4.01
CA MET A 95 -5.69 10.97 -2.73
C MET A 95 -4.74 11.67 -1.77
N ARG A 96 -5.17 12.78 -1.19
CA ARG A 96 -4.45 13.51 -0.14
C ARG A 96 -5.30 13.53 1.11
N MET A 97 -4.78 12.97 2.20
CA MET A 97 -5.45 12.99 3.50
C MET A 97 -4.66 13.80 4.51
N THR A 98 -5.33 14.74 5.16
CA THR A 98 -4.74 15.55 6.23
C THR A 98 -5.01 14.90 7.59
N VAL A 99 -3.96 14.69 8.38
CA VAL A 99 -4.00 14.11 9.73
C VAL A 99 -3.15 14.95 10.66
N GLY A 100 -3.80 15.82 11.44
CA GLY A 100 -3.11 16.87 12.20
C GLY A 100 -2.28 17.75 11.27
N VAL A 101 -0.98 17.88 11.53
CA VAL A 101 -0.04 18.67 10.72
C VAL A 101 0.54 17.92 9.51
N ARG A 102 0.18 16.65 9.32
CA ARG A 102 0.74 15.80 8.24
C ARG A 102 -0.24 15.70 7.09
N THR A 103 0.29 15.69 5.87
CA THR A 103 -0.46 15.35 4.66
C THR A 103 0.08 14.05 4.08
N LEU A 104 -0.76 13.02 4.03
CA LEU A 104 -0.45 11.75 3.43
C LEU A 104 -0.98 11.75 2.00
N THR A 105 -0.10 11.50 1.02
CA THR A 105 -0.51 11.38 -0.38
C THR A 105 -0.35 9.95 -0.86
N ARG A 106 -1.38 9.43 -1.54
CA ARG A 106 -1.42 8.10 -2.15
C ARG A 106 -2.08 8.18 -3.52
N TRP A 107 -1.83 7.17 -4.34
CA TRP A 107 -2.46 7.03 -5.66
C TRP A 107 -3.13 5.67 -5.72
N VAL A 108 -4.23 5.58 -6.46
CA VAL A 108 -4.73 4.29 -6.91
C VAL A 108 -3.90 3.89 -8.12
N THR A 109 -3.13 2.81 -7.98
CA THR A 109 -2.31 2.26 -9.07
C THR A 109 -2.99 1.06 -9.69
N GLY A 110 -2.88 0.91 -11.00
CA GLY A 110 -3.13 -0.36 -11.67
C GLY A 110 -1.88 -1.25 -11.57
N GLY A 111 -2.05 -2.54 -11.31
CA GLY A 111 -0.94 -3.49 -11.23
C GLY A 111 -0.13 -3.39 -9.94
N GLY A 112 1.08 -3.96 -9.96
CA GLY A 112 1.98 -4.05 -8.82
C GLY A 112 3.39 -4.36 -9.30
N SER A 113 4.04 -5.35 -8.69
CA SER A 113 5.32 -5.87 -9.19
C SER A 113 5.12 -6.72 -10.46
N PHE A 114 6.20 -7.32 -10.96
CA PHE A 114 6.20 -8.18 -12.16
C PHE A 114 5.13 -9.27 -12.06
N LEU A 115 4.23 -9.32 -13.06
CA LEU A 115 3.09 -10.25 -13.15
C LEU A 115 2.20 -10.29 -11.90
N ALA A 116 2.09 -9.18 -11.16
CA ALA A 116 1.27 -9.06 -9.97
C ALA A 116 0.39 -7.80 -10.00
N SER A 117 -0.70 -7.82 -9.23
CA SER A 117 -1.53 -6.64 -8.98
C SER A 117 -1.74 -6.49 -7.47
N ASN A 118 -1.58 -5.26 -6.98
CA ASN A 118 -1.89 -4.93 -5.60
C ASN A 118 -3.41 -4.87 -5.38
N ASP A 119 -3.81 -4.94 -4.11
CA ASP A 119 -5.12 -4.46 -3.68
C ASP A 119 -5.28 -2.97 -4.07
N ARG A 120 -6.43 -2.64 -4.64
CA ARG A 120 -6.74 -1.28 -5.11
C ARG A 120 -7.20 -0.37 -3.98
N ARG A 121 -7.58 -0.95 -2.84
CA ARG A 121 -7.95 -0.18 -1.66
C ARG A 121 -6.72 0.49 -1.08
N VAL A 122 -6.84 1.77 -0.76
CA VAL A 122 -5.75 2.54 -0.20
C VAL A 122 -5.93 2.68 1.30
N VAL A 123 -4.92 2.25 2.04
CA VAL A 123 -4.86 2.40 3.49
C VAL A 123 -4.02 3.62 3.85
N PHE A 124 -4.56 4.44 4.74
CA PHE A 124 -3.85 5.54 5.37
C PHE A 124 -3.69 5.29 6.87
N GLY A 125 -2.44 5.14 7.32
CA GLY A 125 -2.13 5.09 8.75
C GLY A 125 -2.24 6.48 9.39
N LEU A 126 -3.03 6.61 10.45
CA LEU A 126 -3.30 7.88 11.13
C LEU A 126 -2.29 8.18 12.25
N GLY A 127 -1.55 7.18 12.74
CA GLY A 127 -0.77 7.29 13.98
C GLY A 127 -1.64 7.15 15.23
N GLY A 128 -1.12 7.47 16.41
CA GLY A 128 -1.80 7.26 17.70
C GLY A 128 -3.11 8.03 17.83
N GLU A 129 -3.04 9.36 17.97
CA GLU A 129 -4.23 10.23 18.17
C GLU A 129 -4.72 10.90 16.87
N GLY A 130 -4.24 10.44 15.71
CA GLY A 130 -4.56 11.08 14.44
C GLY A 130 -6.04 10.94 14.11
N THR A 131 -6.76 12.05 14.01
CA THR A 131 -8.13 12.10 13.45
C THR A 131 -8.05 12.57 12.00
N PRO A 132 -8.64 11.85 11.04
CA PRO A 132 -8.62 12.28 9.65
C PRO A 132 -9.48 13.54 9.51
N ALA A 133 -8.87 14.64 9.09
CA ALA A 133 -9.59 15.91 8.96
C ALA A 133 -10.40 15.95 7.66
N ALA A 134 -9.78 15.54 6.55
CA ALA A 134 -10.43 15.44 5.25
C ALA A 134 -9.56 14.63 4.27
N LEU A 135 -10.25 14.03 3.30
CA LEU A 135 -9.66 13.39 2.13
C LEU A 135 -10.01 14.22 0.89
N GLU A 136 -9.00 14.67 0.17
CA GLU A 136 -9.14 15.24 -1.17
C GLU A 136 -8.77 14.17 -2.21
N ILE A 137 -9.65 13.95 -3.18
CA ILE A 137 -9.47 13.03 -4.30
C ILE A 137 -9.41 13.87 -5.56
N ARG A 138 -8.29 13.82 -6.28
CA ARG A 138 -8.18 14.31 -7.65
C ARG A 138 -8.33 13.13 -8.60
N TRP A 139 -9.44 13.10 -9.32
CA TRP A 139 -9.81 12.04 -10.26
C TRP A 139 -9.06 12.20 -11.60
N PRO A 140 -8.85 11.09 -12.36
CA PRO A 140 -8.32 11.14 -13.73
C PRO A 140 -9.12 12.05 -14.67
N SER A 141 -10.44 12.17 -14.46
CA SER A 141 -11.32 13.11 -15.16
C SER A 141 -10.96 14.59 -14.95
N GLY A 142 -10.06 14.90 -14.00
CA GLY A 142 -9.70 16.26 -13.61
C GLY A 142 -10.52 16.80 -12.44
N ARG A 143 -11.63 16.13 -12.07
CA ARG A 143 -12.48 16.51 -10.94
C ARG A 143 -11.71 16.44 -9.61
N VAL A 144 -12.05 17.35 -8.71
CA VAL A 144 -11.57 17.34 -7.32
C VAL A 144 -12.77 17.15 -6.41
N GLN A 145 -12.73 16.11 -5.57
CA GLN A 145 -13.76 15.78 -4.60
C GLN A 145 -13.16 15.84 -3.20
N ARG A 146 -13.90 16.41 -2.26
CA ARG A 146 -13.54 16.42 -0.84
C ARG A 146 -14.50 15.52 -0.07
N VAL A 147 -13.97 14.68 0.79
CA VAL A 147 -14.71 13.76 1.66
C VAL A 147 -14.33 14.03 3.10
N GLU A 148 -15.34 14.17 3.94
CA GLU A 148 -15.21 14.41 5.38
C GLU A 148 -15.91 13.28 6.16
N GLY A 149 -15.75 13.25 7.49
CA GLY A 149 -16.42 12.25 8.32
C GLY A 149 -15.91 10.81 8.16
N LEU A 150 -14.68 10.62 7.67
CA LEU A 150 -14.08 9.29 7.57
C LEU A 150 -13.81 8.72 8.97
N VAL A 151 -14.48 7.61 9.28
CA VAL A 151 -14.33 6.90 10.55
C VAL A 151 -13.09 6.00 10.51
N PRO A 152 -12.17 6.09 11.49
CA PRO A 152 -11.03 5.18 11.59
C PRO A 152 -11.41 3.73 11.83
N GLY A 153 -10.53 2.80 11.42
CA GLY A 153 -10.67 1.36 11.65
C GLY A 153 -11.56 0.64 10.63
N ARG A 154 -11.87 1.26 9.49
CA ARG A 154 -12.66 0.63 8.43
C ARG A 154 -12.37 1.15 7.04
N TYR A 155 -12.85 0.42 6.05
CA TYR A 155 -12.93 0.87 4.66
C TYR A 155 -14.16 1.72 4.39
N HIS A 156 -14.00 2.71 3.52
CA HIS A 156 -15.06 3.53 2.96
C HIS A 156 -15.04 3.42 1.44
N GLU A 157 -16.19 3.18 0.82
CA GLU A 157 -16.33 3.30 -0.63
C GLU A 157 -16.69 4.74 -0.99
N VAL A 158 -15.94 5.35 -1.90
CA VAL A 158 -16.19 6.71 -2.40
C VAL A 158 -16.44 6.65 -3.89
N ALA A 159 -17.66 7.02 -4.29
CA ALA A 159 -18.02 7.15 -5.69
C ALA A 159 -17.55 8.51 -6.25
N GLU A 160 -17.02 8.48 -7.47
CA GLU A 160 -16.81 9.70 -8.25
C GLU A 160 -18.17 10.39 -8.44
N PRO A 161 -18.28 11.69 -8.16
CA PRO A 161 -19.51 12.43 -8.37
C PRO A 161 -19.95 12.33 -9.84
N GLY A 162 -21.24 12.08 -10.05
CA GLY A 162 -21.86 12.21 -11.36
C GLY A 162 -21.96 13.66 -11.82
N GLU A 163 -22.44 13.86 -13.04
CA GLU A 163 -23.07 15.12 -13.43
C GLU A 163 -24.44 15.27 -12.75
#